data_AF-A0A7W1H0U4-F1
#
_entry.id   AF-A0A7W1H0U4-F1
#
_cell.length_a   1.000
_cell.length_b   1.000
_cell.length_c   1.000
_cell.angle_alpha   90.00
_cell.angle_beta   90.00
_cell.angle_gamma   90.00
#
_symmetry.space_group_name_H-M   'P 1'
#
loop_
_entity.id
_entity.type
_entity.pdbx_description
1 polymer ?
#
loop_
_entity_poly.entity_id
_entity_poly.type
_entity_poly.pdbx_seq_one_letter_code
_entity_poly.pdbx_strand_id
1 'polypeptide(L)'
;MQTYLVAHAGPNITLPVPWDATGLARHEALFRALADHQVPNAAQGGAMVRFADHPLVTGMPAWPMGMNGIRDVCQVAGRCPALSSVPNYSRQALTSGILRSLHVVVDQFPNQFHYVPLFRISDNTASPPLDVHLLAAIKQDFFNGSGPPQMGLYQENLSCQGPNAAGAPALFQEQNNTYTMIQALQSWLTLQPYNSPGSTDPCLVTTVPNDRTTAISGPEVGIQHAYQTFGVRYFEIYLRPAASGICRRV
;
A
#
# COMPACT_ATOMS: atom_id res chain seq x y z
N MET A 1 9.61 -24.03 3.17
CA MET A 1 9.05 -23.00 2.28
C MET A 1 7.77 -23.55 1.69
N GLN A 2 6.61 -23.13 2.20
CA GLN A 2 5.34 -23.42 1.56
C GLN A 2 5.18 -22.46 0.40
N THR A 3 5.06 -23.03 -0.78
CA THR A 3 4.99 -22.30 -2.03
C THR A 3 3.79 -22.83 -2.79
N TYR A 4 3.01 -21.94 -3.38
CA TYR A 4 1.94 -22.33 -4.29
C TYR A 4 2.44 -22.22 -5.73
N LEU A 5 2.20 -23.25 -6.52
CA LEU A 5 2.48 -23.26 -7.95
C LEU A 5 1.33 -22.56 -8.65
N VAL A 6 1.63 -21.41 -9.23
CA VAL A 6 0.69 -20.76 -10.14
C VAL A 6 1.00 -21.24 -11.54
N ALA A 7 0.02 -21.86 -12.21
CA ALA A 7 0.15 -22.20 -13.63
C ALA A 7 0.32 -20.91 -14.46
N HIS A 8 1.40 -20.85 -15.24
CA HIS A 8 1.71 -19.75 -16.15
C HIS A 8 1.99 -20.31 -17.54
N ALA A 9 1.86 -19.50 -18.59
CA ALA A 9 2.32 -19.84 -19.95
C ALA A 9 3.87 -19.90 -20.07
N GLY A 10 4.56 -20.15 -18.95
CA GLY A 10 6.01 -20.18 -18.73
C GLY A 10 6.31 -21.06 -17.51
N PRO A 11 7.53 -21.04 -16.93
CA PRO A 11 7.85 -21.92 -15.80
C PRO A 11 6.93 -21.68 -14.61
N ASN A 12 6.59 -22.75 -13.89
CA ASN A 12 5.77 -22.65 -12.68
C ASN A 12 6.45 -21.71 -11.68
N ILE A 13 5.80 -20.60 -11.34
CA ILE A 13 6.32 -19.65 -10.37
C ILE A 13 5.80 -20.05 -9.00
N THR A 14 6.74 -20.21 -8.08
CA THR A 14 6.50 -20.34 -6.65
C THR A 14 6.31 -18.94 -6.07
N LEU A 15 5.14 -18.68 -5.49
CA LEU A 15 4.87 -17.40 -4.83
C LEU A 15 4.81 -17.55 -3.32
N PRO A 16 5.45 -16.64 -2.56
CA PRO A 16 5.27 -16.59 -1.12
C PRO A 16 3.84 -16.15 -0.80
N VAL A 17 3.28 -16.74 0.25
CA VAL A 17 1.97 -16.37 0.82
C VAL A 17 2.15 -15.81 2.23
N PRO A 18 1.24 -14.96 2.74
CA PRO A 18 1.41 -14.34 4.06
C PRO A 18 1.57 -15.32 5.22
N TRP A 19 1.08 -16.55 5.09
CA TRP A 19 1.19 -17.60 6.11
C TRP A 19 2.38 -18.56 5.92
N ASP A 20 3.30 -18.30 4.97
CA ASP A 20 4.52 -19.10 4.85
C ASP A 20 5.49 -18.76 5.99
N ALA A 21 5.66 -19.70 6.92
CA ALA A 21 6.53 -19.52 8.09
C ALA A 21 7.99 -19.21 7.72
N THR A 22 8.49 -19.77 6.59
CA THR A 22 9.85 -19.47 6.12
C THR A 22 9.95 -18.02 5.64
N GLY A 23 9.01 -17.59 4.80
CA GLY A 23 8.92 -16.22 4.30
C GLY A 23 8.78 -15.20 5.43
N LEU A 24 7.95 -15.48 6.44
CA LEU A 24 7.78 -14.61 7.61
C LEU A 24 9.08 -14.46 8.40
N ALA A 25 9.79 -15.56 8.66
CA ALA A 25 11.08 -15.52 9.36
C ALA A 25 12.15 -14.76 8.56
N ARG A 26 12.15 -14.87 7.23
CA ARG A 26 13.08 -14.12 6.37
C ARG A 26 12.74 -12.64 6.29
N HIS A 27 11.45 -12.31 6.27
CA HIS A 27 10.97 -10.93 6.33
C HIS A 27 11.39 -10.27 7.65
N GLU A 28 11.19 -10.96 8.78
CA GLU A 28 11.66 -10.52 10.10
C GLU A 28 13.18 -10.29 10.14
N ALA A 29 13.96 -11.25 9.65
CA ALA A 29 15.42 -11.12 9.60
C ALA A 29 15.86 -9.94 8.71
N LEU A 30 15.18 -9.71 7.59
CA LEU A 30 15.48 -8.60 6.68
C LEU A 30 15.24 -7.25 7.35
N PHE A 31 14.06 -7.03 7.95
CA PHE A 31 13.73 -5.74 8.56
C PHE A 31 14.58 -5.45 9.79
N ARG A 32 14.94 -6.48 10.58
CA ARG A 32 15.91 -6.34 11.67
C ARG A 32 17.28 -5.93 11.16
N ALA A 33 17.80 -6.64 10.16
CA ALA A 33 19.09 -6.29 9.57
C ALA A 33 19.10 -4.91 8.93
N LEU A 34 17.99 -4.51 8.28
CA LEU A 34 17.84 -3.18 7.70
C LEU A 34 17.83 -2.09 8.78
N ALA A 35 17.06 -2.27 9.85
CA ALA A 35 16.98 -1.31 10.95
C ALA A 35 18.34 -1.09 11.63
N ASP A 36 19.09 -2.18 11.87
CA ASP A 36 20.39 -2.13 12.53
C ASP A 36 21.55 -1.71 11.62
N HIS A 37 21.33 -1.69 10.30
CA HIS A 37 22.33 -1.29 9.33
C HIS A 37 22.83 0.12 9.62
N GLN A 38 24.15 0.28 9.69
CA GLN A 38 24.77 1.56 10.02
C GLN A 38 24.93 2.42 8.77
N VAL A 39 24.44 3.66 8.82
CA VAL A 39 24.55 4.65 7.74
C VAL A 39 25.10 5.97 8.28
N PRO A 40 25.89 6.73 7.48
CA PRO A 40 26.46 7.98 7.92
C PRO A 40 25.39 9.08 8.01
N ASN A 41 25.38 9.83 9.11
CA ASN A 41 24.48 10.96 9.32
C ASN A 41 25.23 12.29 9.20
N ALA A 42 24.99 13.00 8.10
CA ALA A 42 25.61 14.31 7.84
C ALA A 42 25.26 15.37 8.91
N ALA A 43 24.05 15.32 9.48
CA ALA A 43 23.63 16.24 10.54
C ALA A 43 24.37 16.01 11.87
N GLN A 44 25.03 14.85 12.01
CA GLN A 44 25.89 14.49 13.15
C GLN A 44 27.37 14.38 12.74
N GLY A 45 27.80 15.18 11.75
CA GLY A 45 29.21 15.23 11.34
C GLY A 45 29.72 13.93 10.69
N GLY A 46 28.84 13.11 10.12
CA GLY A 46 29.18 11.84 9.48
C GLY A 46 29.22 10.64 10.42
N ALA A 47 28.76 10.78 11.68
CA ALA A 47 28.63 9.66 12.60
C ALA A 47 27.76 8.54 12.02
N MET A 48 28.16 7.29 12.25
CA MET A 48 27.37 6.12 11.86
C MET A 48 26.22 5.95 12.85
N VAL A 49 24.99 5.90 12.33
CA VAL A 49 23.78 5.64 13.10
C VAL A 49 23.03 4.46 12.51
N ARG A 50 22.21 3.78 13.31
CA ARG A 50 21.27 2.78 12.81
C ARG A 50 20.34 3.42 11.79
N PHE A 51 20.03 2.71 10.72
CA PHE A 51 19.13 3.20 9.68
C PHE A 51 17.76 3.56 10.23
N ALA A 52 17.26 2.78 11.22
CA ALA A 52 16.01 3.10 11.93
C ALA A 52 16.05 4.41 12.73
N ASP A 53 17.24 4.88 13.11
CA ASP A 53 17.42 6.11 13.90
C ASP A 53 17.85 7.30 13.02
N HIS A 54 17.96 7.09 11.70
CA HIS A 54 18.45 8.11 10.79
C HIS A 54 17.36 9.17 10.51
N PRO A 55 17.64 10.48 10.68
CA PRO A 55 16.61 11.53 10.65
C PRO A 55 15.96 11.75 9.27
N LEU A 56 16.57 11.25 8.19
CA LEU A 56 15.96 11.27 6.85
C LEU A 56 14.99 10.10 6.60
N VAL A 57 14.94 9.11 7.48
CA VAL A 57 13.98 8.01 7.40
C VAL A 57 12.72 8.44 8.13
N THR A 58 11.81 9.09 7.39
CA THR A 58 10.58 9.69 7.93
C THR A 58 9.37 8.75 7.87
N GLY A 59 9.44 7.73 7.01
CA GLY A 59 8.37 6.74 6.88
C GLY A 59 8.89 5.40 6.37
N MET A 60 8.18 4.34 6.74
CA MET A 60 8.49 2.97 6.32
C MET A 60 7.21 2.27 5.88
N PRO A 61 7.06 1.91 4.59
CA PRO A 61 5.90 1.18 4.14
C PRO A 61 5.83 -0.21 4.77
N ALA A 62 4.67 -0.56 5.33
CA ALA A 62 4.43 -1.84 5.95
C ALA A 62 3.70 -2.78 4.96
N TRP A 63 4.42 -3.26 3.95
CA TRP A 63 3.91 -4.22 2.98
C TRP A 63 3.90 -5.64 3.57
N PRO A 64 2.73 -6.28 3.75
CA PRO A 64 2.70 -7.63 4.27
C PRO A 64 3.41 -8.60 3.34
N MET A 65 4.23 -9.49 3.91
CA MET A 65 4.96 -10.50 3.16
C MET A 65 3.99 -11.36 2.34
N GLY A 66 4.29 -11.61 1.06
CA GLY A 66 3.48 -12.48 0.21
C GLY A 66 2.15 -11.89 -0.28
N MET A 67 1.81 -10.63 0.07
CA MET A 67 0.55 -9.99 -0.32
C MET A 67 0.36 -9.94 -1.85
N ASN A 68 1.41 -9.63 -2.62
CA ASN A 68 1.33 -9.60 -4.09
C ASN A 68 1.05 -10.98 -4.69
N GLY A 69 1.44 -12.06 -4.02
CA GLY A 69 1.15 -13.42 -4.47
C GLY A 69 -0.35 -13.73 -4.46
N ILE A 70 -1.08 -13.20 -3.49
CA ILE A 70 -2.53 -13.38 -3.39
C ILE A 70 -3.31 -12.29 -4.13
N ARG A 71 -2.86 -11.02 -4.12
CA ARG A 71 -3.51 -9.89 -4.80
C ARG A 71 -3.35 -9.98 -6.32
N ASP A 72 -2.12 -9.90 -6.81
CA ASP A 72 -1.86 -9.71 -8.24
C ASP A 72 -1.99 -11.01 -9.01
N VAL A 73 -1.54 -12.11 -8.41
CA VAL A 73 -1.44 -13.37 -9.13
C VAL A 73 -2.70 -14.21 -9.00
N CYS A 74 -3.23 -14.38 -7.78
CA CYS A 74 -4.46 -15.15 -7.63
C CYS A 74 -5.71 -14.41 -8.10
N GLN A 75 -5.84 -13.11 -7.82
CA GLN A 75 -7.08 -12.38 -8.15
C GLN A 75 -7.00 -11.64 -9.49
N VAL A 76 -6.00 -10.77 -9.68
CA VAL A 76 -5.96 -9.91 -10.88
C VAL A 76 -5.66 -10.73 -12.14
N ALA A 77 -4.68 -11.64 -12.09
CA ALA A 77 -4.32 -12.46 -13.23
C ALA A 77 -5.22 -13.71 -13.41
N GLY A 78 -6.22 -13.93 -12.53
CA GLY A 78 -7.15 -15.06 -12.61
C GLY A 78 -6.49 -16.44 -12.53
N ARG A 79 -5.29 -16.54 -11.95
CA ARG A 79 -4.49 -17.76 -12.00
C ARG A 79 -4.75 -18.72 -10.85
N CYS A 80 -5.60 -18.33 -9.90
CA CYS A 80 -6.07 -19.19 -8.81
C CYS A 80 -7.61 -19.27 -8.86
N PRO A 81 -8.23 -20.46 -8.72
CA PRO A 81 -9.68 -20.62 -8.75
C PRO A 81 -10.41 -19.87 -7.62
N ALA A 82 -9.78 -19.76 -6.45
CA ALA A 82 -10.20 -18.95 -5.31
C ALA A 82 -9.07 -18.88 -4.28
N LEU A 83 -8.99 -17.82 -3.47
CA LEU A 83 -8.03 -17.78 -2.34
C LEU A 83 -8.23 -18.97 -1.38
N SER A 84 -9.47 -19.42 -1.19
CA SER A 84 -9.82 -20.60 -0.40
C SER A 84 -9.25 -21.92 -0.92
N SER A 85 -8.80 -21.95 -2.18
CA SER A 85 -8.16 -23.12 -2.79
C SER A 85 -6.63 -23.14 -2.62
N VAL A 86 -6.04 -22.07 -2.06
CA VAL A 86 -4.59 -22.01 -1.84
C VAL A 86 -4.22 -22.93 -0.67
N PRO A 87 -3.18 -23.78 -0.79
CA PRO A 87 -2.80 -24.72 0.26
C PRO A 87 -2.58 -24.07 1.63
N ASN A 88 -3.14 -24.70 2.66
CA ASN A 88 -3.08 -24.26 4.06
C ASN A 88 -3.68 -22.88 4.32
N TYR A 89 -4.45 -22.34 3.37
CA TYR A 89 -5.22 -21.14 3.59
C TYR A 89 -6.23 -21.36 4.71
N SER A 90 -6.20 -20.45 5.68
CA SER A 90 -7.35 -20.13 6.50
C SER A 90 -7.36 -18.61 6.71
N ARG A 91 -8.55 -18.06 6.97
CA ARG A 91 -8.67 -16.63 7.29
C ARG A 91 -7.82 -16.24 8.50
N GLN A 92 -7.72 -17.12 9.50
CA GLN A 92 -6.83 -16.94 10.65
C GLN A 92 -5.36 -16.91 10.24
N ALA A 93 -4.90 -17.87 9.43
CA ALA A 93 -3.51 -17.94 8.99
C ALA A 93 -3.10 -16.70 8.17
N LEU A 94 -3.98 -16.24 7.27
CA LEU A 94 -3.77 -14.99 6.52
C LEU A 94 -3.68 -13.79 7.47
N THR A 95 -4.64 -13.66 8.39
CA THR A 95 -4.71 -12.53 9.32
C THR A 95 -3.47 -12.49 10.22
N SER A 96 -3.09 -13.61 10.84
CA SER A 96 -1.90 -13.70 11.68
C SER A 96 -0.61 -13.44 10.90
N GLY A 97 -0.51 -13.91 9.65
CA GLY A 97 0.64 -13.65 8.78
C GLY A 97 0.79 -12.18 8.40
N ILE A 98 -0.33 -11.51 8.08
CA ILE A 98 -0.36 -10.07 7.82
C ILE A 98 0.07 -9.30 9.07
N LEU A 99 -0.61 -9.51 10.21
CA LEU A 99 -0.31 -8.79 11.44
C LEU A 99 1.14 -8.99 11.87
N ARG A 100 1.67 -10.22 11.78
CA ARG A 100 3.09 -10.48 12.07
C ARG A 100 4.02 -9.68 11.17
N SER A 101 3.72 -9.58 9.88
CA SER A 101 4.54 -8.78 8.96
C SER A 101 4.48 -7.28 9.32
N LEU A 102 3.30 -6.78 9.70
CA LEU A 102 3.14 -5.39 10.10
C LEU A 102 3.89 -5.08 11.41
N HIS A 103 3.74 -5.91 12.44
CA HIS A 103 4.47 -5.78 13.71
C HIS A 103 5.98 -5.75 13.49
N VAL A 104 6.52 -6.61 12.60
CA VAL A 104 7.94 -6.56 12.24
C VAL A 104 8.39 -5.18 11.77
N VAL A 105 7.60 -4.49 10.95
CA VAL A 105 7.98 -3.16 10.47
C VAL A 105 7.88 -2.13 11.58
N VAL A 106 6.76 -2.12 12.33
CA VAL A 106 6.53 -1.16 13.43
C VAL A 106 7.56 -1.32 14.55
N ASP A 107 7.87 -2.55 14.95
CA ASP A 107 8.81 -2.83 16.04
C ASP A 107 10.25 -2.43 15.68
N GLN A 108 10.64 -2.58 14.42
CA GLN A 108 12.00 -2.25 13.96
C GLN A 108 12.17 -0.76 13.63
N PHE A 109 11.07 -0.05 13.37
CA PHE A 109 11.06 1.36 12.97
C PHE A 109 10.03 2.18 13.79
N PRO A 110 10.06 2.15 15.13
CA PRO A 110 8.95 2.63 15.97
C PRO A 110 8.72 4.15 15.92
N ASN A 111 9.68 4.92 15.40
CA ASN A 111 9.62 6.38 15.33
C ASN A 111 9.28 6.88 13.92
N GLN A 112 8.94 5.97 13.00
CA GLN A 112 8.61 6.27 11.63
C GLN A 112 7.10 6.26 11.40
N PHE A 113 6.69 7.00 10.37
CA PHE A 113 5.34 6.86 9.83
C PHE A 113 5.20 5.52 9.09
N HIS A 114 4.25 4.67 9.48
CA HIS A 114 3.96 3.42 8.79
C HIS A 114 2.63 3.45 8.07
N TYR A 115 2.55 2.84 6.90
CA TYR A 115 1.28 2.68 6.19
C TYR A 115 1.17 1.28 5.60
N VAL A 116 -0.04 0.73 5.65
CA VAL A 116 -0.40 -0.54 5.04
C VAL A 116 -1.36 -0.25 3.88
N PRO A 117 -1.14 -0.85 2.71
CA PRO A 117 -2.10 -0.75 1.63
C PRO A 117 -3.43 -1.47 1.96
N LEU A 118 -4.54 -0.92 1.50
CA LEU A 118 -5.82 -1.63 1.47
C LEU A 118 -6.13 -2.15 0.08
N PHE A 119 -6.56 -3.40 0.02
CA PHE A 119 -6.98 -4.03 -1.23
C PHE A 119 -8.27 -4.80 -1.00
N ARG A 120 -9.13 -4.80 -2.02
CA ARG A 120 -10.22 -5.78 -2.07
C ARG A 120 -9.62 -7.14 -2.31
N ILE A 121 -9.82 -8.03 -1.34
CA ILE A 121 -9.47 -9.44 -1.42
C ILE A 121 -10.71 -10.22 -0.98
N SER A 122 -10.95 -11.37 -1.60
CA SER A 122 -12.11 -12.23 -1.37
C SER A 122 -11.66 -13.67 -1.23
N ASP A 123 -12.20 -14.32 -0.21
CA ASP A 123 -12.14 -15.77 0.02
C ASP A 123 -13.50 -16.44 -0.20
N ASN A 124 -14.42 -15.75 -0.89
CA ASN A 124 -15.82 -16.12 -1.11
C ASN A 124 -16.71 -16.17 0.15
N THR A 125 -16.23 -15.67 1.29
CA THR A 125 -17.08 -15.52 2.48
C THR A 125 -17.77 -14.16 2.45
N ALA A 126 -19.11 -14.17 2.59
CA ALA A 126 -19.92 -12.97 2.47
C ALA A 126 -19.92 -12.06 3.72
N SER A 127 -19.78 -12.60 4.94
CA SER A 127 -19.90 -11.80 6.17
C SER A 127 -18.98 -12.29 7.31
N PRO A 128 -18.12 -11.42 7.87
CA PRO A 128 -17.67 -10.19 7.21
C PRO A 128 -16.91 -10.53 5.91
N PRO A 129 -16.98 -9.68 4.87
CA PRO A 129 -16.06 -9.74 3.74
C PRO A 129 -14.60 -9.72 4.22
N LEU A 130 -13.70 -10.37 3.48
CA LEU A 130 -12.32 -10.58 3.94
C LEU A 130 -11.54 -9.26 4.12
N ASP A 131 -11.69 -8.30 3.22
CA ASP A 131 -11.11 -6.97 3.34
C ASP A 131 -11.58 -6.23 4.60
N VAL A 132 -12.88 -6.28 4.92
CA VAL A 132 -13.45 -5.71 6.16
C VAL A 132 -12.90 -6.42 7.40
N HIS A 133 -12.77 -7.75 7.35
CA HIS A 133 -12.18 -8.54 8.44
C HIS A 133 -10.71 -8.15 8.69
N LEU A 134 -9.91 -8.04 7.64
CA LEU A 134 -8.49 -7.66 7.75
C LEU A 134 -8.33 -6.23 8.25
N LEU A 135 -9.15 -5.29 7.77
CA LEU A 135 -9.15 -3.92 8.28
C LEU A 135 -9.47 -3.90 9.78
N ALA A 136 -10.50 -4.63 10.23
CA ALA A 136 -10.84 -4.69 11.65
C ALA A 136 -9.68 -5.21 12.51
N ALA A 137 -8.96 -6.24 12.04
CA ALA A 137 -7.79 -6.78 12.73
C ALA A 137 -6.64 -5.77 12.80
N ILE A 138 -6.35 -5.05 11.70
CA ILE A 138 -5.32 -3.99 11.67
C ILE A 138 -5.68 -2.85 12.61
N LYS A 139 -6.95 -2.42 12.61
CA LYS A 139 -7.44 -1.36 13.52
C LYS A 139 -7.23 -1.73 14.98
N GLN A 140 -7.54 -2.98 15.34
CA GLN A 140 -7.40 -3.48 16.69
C GLN A 140 -5.95 -3.41 17.19
N ASP A 141 -4.98 -3.74 16.34
CA ASP A 141 -3.57 -3.81 16.74
C ASP A 141 -2.87 -2.44 16.70
N PHE A 142 -3.26 -1.53 15.80
CA PHE A 142 -2.40 -0.37 15.48
C PHE A 142 -3.07 1.01 15.63
N PHE A 143 -4.40 1.11 15.75
CA PHE A 143 -5.06 2.42 15.71
C PHE A 143 -5.22 3.07 17.09
N ASN A 144 -4.72 2.43 18.16
CA ASN A 144 -4.47 2.95 19.52
C ASN A 144 -5.58 3.79 20.19
N GLY A 145 -6.78 3.85 19.64
CA GLY A 145 -7.91 4.62 20.16
C GLY A 145 -7.59 6.10 20.34
N SER A 146 -7.29 6.52 21.57
CA SER A 146 -6.98 7.90 21.93
C SER A 146 -5.50 8.29 21.79
N GLY A 147 -4.61 7.31 21.57
CA GLY A 147 -3.19 7.56 21.27
C GLY A 147 -2.95 7.83 19.78
N PRO A 148 -1.77 8.33 19.39
CA PRO A 148 -1.41 8.42 17.99
C PRO A 148 -1.42 7.01 17.36
N PRO A 149 -2.04 6.85 16.18
CA PRO A 149 -2.04 5.58 15.46
C PRO A 149 -0.60 5.22 15.05
N GLN A 150 -0.27 3.92 15.12
CA GLN A 150 1.03 3.41 14.66
C GLN A 150 1.02 3.01 13.18
N MET A 151 -0.17 2.96 12.56
CA MET A 151 -0.33 2.51 11.18
C MET A 151 -1.40 3.34 10.47
N GLY A 152 -1.05 3.85 9.30
CA GLY A 152 -1.96 4.48 8.37
C GLY A 152 -2.46 3.55 7.30
N LEU A 153 -3.43 4.05 6.54
CA LEU A 153 -3.99 3.33 5.41
C LEU A 153 -3.52 3.98 4.11
N TYR A 154 -3.09 3.14 3.18
CA TYR A 154 -2.68 3.56 1.85
C TYR A 154 -3.62 2.97 0.79
N GLN A 155 -3.95 3.77 -0.23
CA GLN A 155 -4.71 3.29 -1.38
C GLN A 155 -4.06 3.71 -2.69
N GLU A 156 -4.00 2.79 -3.64
CA GLU A 156 -3.45 3.07 -4.98
C GLU A 156 -4.50 3.75 -5.87
N ASN A 157 -4.00 4.45 -6.90
CA ASN A 157 -4.76 4.86 -8.09
C ASN A 157 -5.92 5.83 -7.80
N LEU A 158 -5.60 7.02 -7.30
CA LEU A 158 -6.57 8.12 -7.25
C LEU A 158 -7.03 8.51 -8.68
N SER A 159 -8.34 8.56 -8.88
CA SER A 159 -9.01 9.07 -10.08
C SER A 159 -10.07 10.12 -9.72
N CYS A 160 -10.71 10.73 -10.71
CA CYS A 160 -11.87 11.64 -10.52
C CYS A 160 -13.05 11.01 -9.78
N GLN A 161 -13.17 9.68 -9.83
CA GLN A 161 -14.23 8.92 -9.16
C GLN A 161 -13.80 8.47 -7.76
N GLY A 162 -12.64 8.93 -7.28
CA GLY A 162 -11.96 8.48 -6.08
C GLY A 162 -10.81 7.52 -6.37
N PRO A 163 -10.12 7.03 -5.32
CA PRO A 163 -9.25 5.86 -5.46
C PRO A 163 -10.03 4.70 -6.09
N ASN A 164 -9.34 3.72 -6.69
CA ASN A 164 -10.00 2.49 -7.17
C ASN A 164 -11.09 2.10 -6.16
N ALA A 165 -12.36 2.13 -6.62
CA ALA A 165 -13.58 2.26 -5.82
C ALA A 165 -13.72 1.20 -4.71
N ALA A 166 -12.90 0.16 -4.81
CA ALA A 166 -12.68 -0.86 -3.83
C ALA A 166 -12.40 -0.36 -2.40
N GLY A 167 -11.44 0.55 -2.23
CA GLY A 167 -10.91 0.97 -0.92
C GLY A 167 -11.31 2.38 -0.46
N ALA A 168 -11.93 3.19 -1.33
CA ALA A 168 -12.29 4.57 -1.04
C ALA A 168 -13.20 4.75 0.20
N PRO A 169 -14.23 3.91 0.43
CA PRO A 169 -15.07 4.03 1.62
C PRO A 169 -14.30 3.79 2.93
N ALA A 170 -13.35 2.85 2.92
CA ALA A 170 -12.55 2.55 4.10
C ALA A 170 -11.62 3.71 4.48
N LEU A 171 -10.95 4.33 3.50
CA LEU A 171 -10.14 5.52 3.76
C LEU A 171 -10.96 6.65 4.38
N PHE A 172 -12.14 6.93 3.82
CA PHE A 172 -12.99 8.00 4.33
C PHE A 172 -13.50 7.72 5.75
N GLN A 173 -13.91 6.48 6.03
CA GLN A 173 -14.41 6.09 7.35
C GLN A 173 -13.33 6.19 8.43
N GLU A 174 -12.07 5.94 8.07
CA GLU A 174 -10.96 5.91 9.02
C GLU A 174 -10.16 7.21 9.10
N GLN A 175 -10.55 8.25 8.36
CA GLN A 175 -9.82 9.54 8.29
C GLN A 175 -9.62 10.24 9.65
N ASN A 176 -10.45 9.91 10.65
CA ASN A 176 -10.36 10.44 12.02
C ASN A 176 -9.74 9.44 13.02
N ASN A 177 -9.56 8.18 12.62
CA ASN A 177 -9.01 7.12 13.47
C ASN A 177 -7.54 6.86 13.15
N THR A 178 -7.12 7.14 11.93
CA THR A 178 -5.72 7.10 11.53
C THR A 178 -5.42 8.12 10.43
N TYR A 179 -4.15 8.24 10.06
CA TYR A 179 -3.73 8.98 8.88
C TYR A 179 -3.94 8.15 7.59
N THR A 180 -4.36 8.84 6.54
CA THR A 180 -4.64 8.24 5.22
C THR A 180 -3.68 8.78 4.17
N MET A 181 -3.22 7.86 3.32
CA MET A 181 -2.29 8.09 2.23
C MET A 181 -2.89 7.57 0.93
N ILE A 182 -2.55 8.22 -0.19
CA ILE A 182 -2.99 7.78 -1.51
C ILE A 182 -1.85 7.88 -2.52
N GLN A 183 -1.82 6.97 -3.49
CA GLN A 183 -1.06 7.18 -4.71
C GLN A 183 -1.77 8.24 -5.55
N ALA A 184 -1.15 9.41 -5.67
CA ALA A 184 -1.57 10.40 -6.64
C ALA A 184 -1.20 9.85 -8.03
N LEU A 185 -2.21 9.73 -8.90
CA LEU A 185 -2.13 9.19 -10.28
C LEU A 185 -2.22 7.64 -10.37
N GLN A 186 -2.68 7.15 -11.52
CA GLN A 186 -3.04 5.74 -11.78
C GLN A 186 -1.83 4.80 -11.96
N SER A 187 -2.13 3.49 -12.00
CA SER A 187 -1.19 2.36 -12.12
C SER A 187 -0.37 2.42 -13.40
N TRP A 188 0.93 2.18 -13.27
CA TRP A 188 1.89 2.05 -14.37
C TRP A 188 1.60 0.89 -15.33
N LEU A 189 0.86 -0.14 -14.88
CA LEU A 189 0.81 -1.45 -15.56
C LEU A 189 -0.36 -1.62 -16.52
N THR A 190 -1.45 -0.87 -16.36
CA THR A 190 -2.70 -1.11 -17.12
C THR A 190 -3.17 0.05 -17.96
N LEU A 191 -2.70 1.27 -17.68
CA LEU A 191 -3.05 2.45 -18.46
C LEU A 191 -1.80 3.28 -18.59
N GLN A 192 -1.15 3.21 -19.75
CA GLN A 192 -0.04 4.07 -20.14
C GLN A 192 -0.40 5.52 -19.78
N PRO A 193 0.10 6.07 -18.66
CA PRO A 193 -0.41 7.35 -18.14
C PRO A 193 -0.12 8.51 -19.10
N TYR A 194 0.74 8.26 -20.09
CA TYR A 194 1.19 9.19 -21.10
C TYR A 194 0.52 9.00 -22.48
N ASN A 195 -0.24 7.92 -22.70
CA ASN A 195 -0.93 7.66 -23.98
C ASN A 195 -2.45 7.90 -23.91
N SER A 196 -3.02 7.99 -22.71
CA SER A 196 -4.40 8.43 -22.50
C SER A 196 -4.47 9.41 -21.33
N PRO A 197 -4.00 10.65 -21.52
CA PRO A 197 -3.95 11.67 -20.47
C PRO A 197 -5.31 11.95 -19.82
N GLY A 198 -6.43 11.72 -20.52
CA GLY A 198 -7.78 11.84 -19.95
C GLY A 198 -8.15 10.78 -18.89
N SER A 199 -7.36 9.70 -18.76
CA SER A 199 -7.48 8.71 -17.68
C SER A 199 -6.62 9.06 -16.46
N THR A 200 -5.55 9.83 -16.67
CA THR A 200 -4.67 10.34 -15.60
C THR A 200 -5.04 11.74 -15.14
N ASP A 201 -6.02 12.36 -15.78
CA ASP A 201 -6.42 13.73 -15.49
C ASP A 201 -6.98 13.80 -14.06
N PRO A 202 -6.25 14.37 -13.10
CA PRO A 202 -6.75 14.49 -11.75
C PRO A 202 -7.94 15.44 -11.76
N CYS A 203 -9.15 14.90 -11.62
CA CYS A 203 -10.41 15.62 -11.37
C CYS A 203 -10.55 16.92 -12.19
N LEU A 204 -11.18 16.89 -13.35
CA LEU A 204 -11.64 18.14 -13.98
C LEU A 204 -12.62 18.83 -13.02
N VAL A 205 -12.17 19.86 -12.31
CA VAL A 205 -13.05 20.75 -11.56
C VAL A 205 -13.44 21.85 -12.52
N THR A 206 -14.67 21.81 -13.02
CA THR A 206 -15.21 22.88 -13.86
C THR A 206 -15.76 23.97 -12.96
N THR A 207 -15.33 25.22 -13.14
CA THR A 207 -15.90 26.34 -12.37
C THR A 207 -17.35 26.62 -12.76
N VAL A 208 -17.78 26.12 -13.93
CA VAL A 208 -19.17 26.06 -14.38
C VAL A 208 -19.58 24.59 -14.56
N PRO A 209 -20.68 24.10 -13.95
CA PRO A 209 -21.13 22.72 -14.12
C PRO A 209 -21.29 22.33 -15.60
N ASN A 210 -20.71 21.21 -16.01
CA ASN A 210 -20.71 20.67 -17.37
C ASN A 210 -19.95 21.48 -18.44
N ASP A 211 -19.23 22.55 -18.08
CA ASP A 211 -18.41 23.31 -19.02
C ASP A 211 -16.92 22.94 -18.89
N ARG A 212 -16.45 22.07 -19.79
CA ARG A 212 -15.04 21.65 -19.84
C ARG A 212 -14.07 22.78 -20.21
N THR A 213 -14.53 23.88 -20.79
CA THR A 213 -13.66 25.03 -21.10
C THR A 213 -13.27 25.80 -19.84
N THR A 214 -13.99 25.57 -18.74
CA THR A 214 -13.69 26.11 -17.41
C THR A 214 -12.99 25.12 -16.49
N ALA A 215 -12.55 23.99 -17.04
CA ALA A 215 -11.92 22.95 -16.24
C ALA A 215 -10.52 23.37 -15.79
N ILE A 216 -10.27 23.22 -14.50
CA ILE A 216 -8.93 23.25 -13.92
C ILE A 216 -8.52 21.78 -13.74
N SER A 217 -7.36 21.42 -14.27
CA SER A 217 -6.73 20.11 -14.11
C SER A 217 -5.27 20.27 -13.67
N GLY A 218 -4.77 19.29 -12.92
CA GLY A 218 -3.40 19.29 -12.41
C GLY A 218 -3.24 18.54 -11.08
N PRO A 219 -2.02 18.12 -10.71
CA PRO A 219 -1.77 17.40 -9.47
C PRO A 219 -2.35 18.10 -8.23
N GLU A 220 -2.34 19.43 -8.21
CA GLU A 220 -2.96 20.27 -7.18
C GLU A 220 -4.48 20.05 -7.04
N VAL A 221 -5.18 19.87 -8.16
CA VAL A 221 -6.64 19.61 -8.16
C VAL A 221 -6.94 18.21 -7.63
N GLY A 222 -6.12 17.22 -8.00
CA GLY A 222 -6.22 15.85 -7.48
C GLY A 222 -5.91 15.76 -5.98
N ILE A 223 -4.87 16.45 -5.53
CA ILE A 223 -4.49 16.55 -4.12
C ILE A 223 -5.61 17.24 -3.33
N GLN A 224 -6.13 18.36 -3.84
CA GLN A 224 -7.25 19.07 -3.21
C GLN A 224 -8.50 18.20 -3.12
N HIS A 225 -8.86 17.50 -4.20
CA HIS A 225 -9.99 16.57 -4.21
C HIS A 225 -9.82 15.47 -3.17
N ALA A 226 -8.65 14.84 -3.08
CA ALA A 226 -8.39 13.79 -2.12
C ALA A 226 -8.41 14.28 -0.67
N TYR A 227 -7.87 15.48 -0.42
CA TYR A 227 -7.91 16.13 0.87
C TYR A 227 -9.36 16.44 1.30
N GLN A 228 -10.16 17.02 0.41
CA GLN A 228 -11.53 17.47 0.71
C GLN A 228 -12.52 16.31 0.79
N THR A 229 -12.36 15.27 -0.04
CA THR A 229 -13.33 14.18 -0.19
C THR A 229 -13.00 12.99 0.70
N PHE A 230 -11.73 12.66 0.87
CA PHE A 230 -11.28 11.44 1.57
C PHE A 230 -10.42 11.73 2.80
N GLY A 231 -10.25 13.01 3.17
CA GLY A 231 -9.43 13.42 4.31
C GLY A 231 -7.94 13.13 4.15
N VAL A 232 -7.47 12.79 2.94
CA VAL A 232 -6.08 12.36 2.69
C VAL A 232 -5.12 13.48 3.04
N ARG A 233 -4.06 13.12 3.78
CA ARG A 233 -3.00 14.05 4.20
C ARG A 233 -1.64 13.72 3.61
N TYR A 234 -1.45 12.51 3.08
CA TYR A 234 -0.19 12.03 2.52
C TYR A 234 -0.38 11.52 1.09
N PHE A 235 0.59 11.79 0.23
CA PHE A 235 0.52 11.46 -1.20
C PHE A 235 1.81 10.79 -1.65
N GLU A 236 1.71 9.64 -2.32
CA GLU A 236 2.79 9.15 -3.17
C GLU A 236 2.66 9.81 -4.55
N ILE A 237 3.72 10.46 -5.00
CA ILE A 237 3.75 11.17 -6.28
C ILE A 237 4.92 10.64 -7.09
N TYR A 238 4.65 10.21 -8.32
CA TYR A 238 5.70 9.87 -9.26
C TYR A 238 6.10 11.08 -10.09
N LEU A 239 7.36 11.51 -9.95
CA LEU A 239 7.93 12.54 -10.79
C LEU A 239 8.46 11.93 -12.09
N ARG A 240 8.19 12.58 -13.22
CA ARG A 240 8.92 12.33 -14.45
C ARG A 240 10.32 12.96 -14.31
N PRO A 241 11.42 12.24 -14.59
CA PRO A 241 12.71 12.90 -14.75
C PRO A 241 12.64 13.88 -15.92
N ALA A 242 13.07 15.13 -15.69
CA ALA A 242 13.36 16.03 -16.79
C ALA A 242 14.53 15.42 -17.59
N ALA A 243 14.21 14.83 -18.75
CA ALA A 243 15.15 14.38 -19.78
C ALA A 243 16.26 13.39 -19.34
N SER A 244 15.91 12.22 -18.79
CA SER A 244 16.67 10.97 -19.01
C SER A 244 15.89 9.78 -18.44
N GLY A 245 15.63 8.77 -19.28
CA GLY A 245 14.68 7.69 -19.02
C GLY A 245 15.11 6.64 -17.99
N ILE A 246 15.56 7.05 -16.79
CA ILE A 246 15.85 6.15 -15.67
C ILE A 246 15.31 6.76 -14.39
N CYS A 247 14.27 6.14 -13.81
CA CYS A 247 13.65 6.58 -12.56
C CYS A 247 14.63 6.43 -11.37
N ARG A 248 14.78 7.49 -10.58
CA ARG A 248 15.33 7.44 -9.22
C ARG A 248 14.20 7.68 -8.21
N ARG A 249 14.14 6.86 -7.17
CA ARG A 249 13.32 7.07 -5.96
C ARG A 249 13.82 8.34 -5.26
N VAL A 250 12.89 9.21 -4.85
CA VAL A 250 13.15 10.25 -3.85
C VAL A 250 12.75 9.68 -2.49
#